data_AF-A0A1K2HU39-F1
#
_entry.id   AF-A0A1K2HU39-F1
#
_cell.length_a   1.000
_cell.length_b   1.000
_cell.length_c   1.000
_cell.angle_alpha   90.00
_cell.angle_beta   90.00
_cell.angle_gamma   90.00
#
_symmetry.space_group_name_H-M   'P 1'
#
loop_
_entity.id
_entity.type
_entity.pdbx_description
1 polymer ?
#
loop_
_entity_poly.entity_id
_entity_poly.type
_entity_poly.pdbx_seq_one_letter_code
_entity_poly.pdbx_strand_id
1 'polypeptide(L)'
;MIKSFFANRKWAPWAYGGGLFLILSIYIQVQFTVFVNSWYGTFYDMLQNPAGRDMSEFWNAIFGWNFEWVTWFGFLPVPVPRAFFVIAIPYVILATATSYITRLYAFRWRQAITEDYIPRWRKVEHEIEGASQRIQEDTQRFALIVQGLGLAIVRAIMTLIAFIPILWTLSAQVDLPVIRDIPGSLVWAALVITLGGMVISWFVGYFLPGLEYNNQKVEAAFRKELVYGEDDKVNHGQPETLFSLFTGIRINYHRLYLHYGYFDLWANLYSQVTLLTPLIMIGPGMMAGAVTFGTFQQVSNAYGRVDGAMSIILDNWTTLTELRSIWKRLHEFEDNLDRFDTGHDVGDGLPEASPAQ
;
A
#
# COMPACT_ATOMS: atom_id res chain seq x y z
N MET A 1 15.72 3.46 16.49
CA MET A 1 14.65 3.75 15.52
C MET A 1 13.26 3.32 15.97
N ILE A 2 13.02 2.05 16.35
CA ILE A 2 11.68 1.64 16.85
C ILE A 2 11.51 2.08 18.30
N LYS A 3 12.50 1.79 19.15
CA LYS A 3 12.50 2.16 20.57
C LYS A 3 12.38 3.67 20.77
N SER A 4 13.03 4.47 19.92
CA SER A 4 13.01 5.95 20.04
C SER A 4 11.61 6.54 19.95
N PHE A 5 10.68 5.89 19.25
CA PHE A 5 9.29 6.33 19.13
C PHE A 5 8.34 5.65 20.14
N PHE A 6 8.44 4.33 20.33
CA PHE A 6 7.49 3.60 21.18
C PHE A 6 7.87 3.53 22.66
N ALA A 7 9.17 3.64 23.01
CA ALA A 7 9.63 3.54 24.40
C ALA A 7 9.83 4.91 25.06
N ASN A 8 9.88 6.00 24.28
CA ASN A 8 10.10 7.34 24.81
C ASN A 8 8.78 7.99 25.27
N ARG A 9 8.72 8.44 26.55
CA ARG A 9 7.55 9.11 27.13
C ARG A 9 7.11 10.36 26.36
N LYS A 10 8.06 11.10 25.76
CA LYS A 10 7.76 12.29 24.94
C LYS A 10 6.88 11.93 23.72
N TRP A 11 7.11 10.76 23.13
CA TRP A 11 6.46 10.31 21.90
C TRP A 11 5.27 9.37 22.14
N ALA A 12 5.11 8.84 23.35
CA ALA A 12 4.04 7.91 23.71
C ALA A 12 2.61 8.38 23.30
N PRO A 13 2.20 9.66 23.48
CA PRO A 13 0.88 10.12 23.03
C PRO A 13 0.68 9.96 21.52
N TRP A 14 1.72 10.21 20.72
CA TRP A 14 1.68 10.00 19.29
C TRP A 14 1.74 8.51 18.94
N ALA A 15 2.70 7.78 19.50
CA ALA A 15 2.91 6.38 19.19
C ALA A 15 1.66 5.52 19.45
N TYR A 16 1.07 5.64 20.65
CA TYR A 16 -0.09 4.84 21.05
C TYR A 16 -1.41 5.54 20.78
N GLY A 17 -1.55 6.82 21.14
CA GLY A 17 -2.80 7.57 20.95
C GLY A 17 -3.08 7.87 19.48
N GLY A 18 -2.07 8.36 18.75
CA GLY A 18 -2.16 8.55 17.30
C GLY A 18 -2.34 7.22 16.56
N GLY A 19 -1.64 6.16 17.01
CA GLY A 19 -1.78 4.82 16.45
C GLY A 19 -3.19 4.26 16.63
N LEU A 20 -3.74 4.36 17.83
CA LEU A 20 -5.11 3.96 18.15
C LEU A 20 -6.13 4.75 17.33
N PHE A 21 -5.98 6.08 17.22
CA PHE A 21 -6.85 6.90 16.38
C PHE A 21 -6.84 6.44 14.92
N LEU A 22 -5.66 6.13 14.36
CA LEU A 22 -5.55 5.64 12.98
C LEU A 22 -6.22 4.29 12.80
N ILE A 23 -6.01 3.35 13.72
CA ILE A 23 -6.65 2.02 13.70
C ILE A 23 -8.18 2.17 13.77
N LEU A 24 -8.70 2.96 14.71
CA LEU A 24 -10.14 3.21 14.84
C LEU A 24 -10.72 3.91 13.61
N SER A 25 -9.97 4.87 13.03
CA SER A 25 -10.41 5.59 11.82
C SER A 25 -10.47 4.66 10.61
N ILE A 26 -9.51 3.74 10.46
CA ILE A 26 -9.52 2.73 9.40
C ILE A 26 -10.71 1.78 9.61
N TYR A 27 -10.95 1.36 10.85
CA TYR A 27 -12.09 0.51 11.16
C TYR A 27 -13.41 1.16 10.75
N ILE A 28 -13.64 2.41 11.17
CA ILE A 28 -14.84 3.17 10.81
C ILE A 28 -14.95 3.34 9.28
N GLN A 29 -13.84 3.61 8.58
CA GLN A 29 -13.82 3.67 7.11
C GLN A 29 -14.25 2.35 6.47
N VAL A 30 -13.79 1.20 6.98
CA VAL A 30 -14.23 -0.12 6.47
C VAL A 30 -15.73 -0.29 6.66
N GLN A 31 -16.30 0.18 7.77
CA GLN A 31 -17.75 0.11 7.98
C GLN A 31 -18.54 0.99 7.01
N PHE A 32 -18.05 2.19 6.71
CA PHE A 32 -18.62 2.99 5.63
C PHE A 32 -18.59 2.24 4.30
N THR A 33 -17.53 1.50 3.99
CA THR A 33 -17.50 0.68 2.76
C THR A 33 -18.50 -0.47 2.78
N VAL A 34 -18.80 -1.07 3.94
CA VAL A 34 -19.87 -2.06 4.10
C VAL A 34 -21.24 -1.41 3.88
N PHE A 35 -21.45 -0.19 4.38
CA PHE A 35 -22.71 0.54 4.16
C PHE A 35 -22.91 0.88 2.68
N VAL A 36 -21.84 1.30 1.98
CA VAL A 36 -21.88 1.49 0.51
C VAL A 36 -22.20 0.19 -0.21
N ASN A 37 -21.65 -0.95 0.21
CA ASN A 37 -21.97 -2.25 -0.37
C ASN A 37 -23.47 -2.57 -0.23
N SER A 38 -24.02 -2.45 0.98
CA SER A 38 -25.46 -2.62 1.22
C SER A 38 -26.31 -1.68 0.36
N TRP A 39 -25.89 -0.41 0.27
CA TRP A 39 -26.53 0.60 -0.57
C TRP A 39 -26.55 0.20 -2.06
N TYR A 40 -25.48 -0.37 -2.60
CA TYR A 40 -25.45 -0.86 -3.99
C TYR A 40 -26.58 -1.86 -4.27
N GLY A 41 -26.82 -2.80 -3.36
CA GLY A 41 -27.91 -3.77 -3.53
C GLY A 41 -29.26 -3.09 -3.68
N THR A 42 -29.63 -2.31 -2.67
CA THR A 42 -30.92 -1.60 -2.63
C THR A 42 -31.10 -0.65 -3.82
N PHE A 43 -30.06 0.11 -4.16
CA PHE A 43 -30.13 1.13 -5.20
C PHE A 43 -30.20 0.52 -6.61
N TYR A 44 -29.39 -0.49 -6.91
CA TYR A 44 -29.40 -1.10 -8.24
C TYR A 44 -30.62 -2.02 -8.45
N ASP A 45 -31.17 -2.62 -7.40
CA ASP A 45 -32.47 -3.33 -7.48
C ASP A 45 -33.62 -2.36 -7.78
N MET A 46 -33.55 -1.15 -7.20
CA MET A 46 -34.48 -0.07 -7.52
C MET A 46 -34.39 0.35 -9.00
N LEU A 47 -33.18 0.45 -9.55
CA LEU A 47 -32.97 0.79 -10.96
C LEU A 47 -33.37 -0.34 -11.92
N GLN A 48 -33.22 -1.60 -11.52
CA GLN A 48 -33.60 -2.74 -12.34
C GLN A 48 -35.12 -2.81 -12.56
N ASN A 49 -35.91 -2.53 -11.51
CA ASN A 49 -37.37 -2.60 -11.54
C ASN A 49 -38.00 -1.24 -11.18
N PRO A 50 -37.95 -0.25 -12.09
CA PRO A 50 -38.47 1.10 -11.83
C PRO A 50 -40.01 1.18 -11.89
N ALA A 51 -40.67 0.18 -12.47
CA ALA A 51 -42.13 0.18 -12.62
C ALA A 51 -42.82 0.19 -11.24
N GLY A 52 -43.63 1.23 -11.00
CA GLY A 52 -44.39 1.39 -9.75
C GLY A 52 -43.64 2.10 -8.61
N ARG A 53 -42.39 2.56 -8.84
CA ARG A 53 -41.63 3.34 -7.87
C ARG A 53 -41.74 4.84 -8.12
N ASP A 54 -41.80 5.62 -7.05
CA ASP A 54 -41.79 7.07 -7.14
C ASP A 54 -40.34 7.60 -7.28
N MET A 55 -40.17 8.67 -8.05
CA MET A 55 -38.91 9.42 -8.17
C MET A 55 -38.41 9.90 -6.78
N SER A 56 -39.32 10.09 -5.82
CA SER A 56 -38.95 10.40 -4.44
C SER A 56 -38.10 9.31 -3.78
N GLU A 57 -38.32 8.02 -4.09
CA GLU A 57 -37.50 6.91 -3.59
C GLU A 57 -36.05 7.01 -4.08
N PHE A 58 -35.87 7.34 -5.36
CA PHE A 58 -34.55 7.53 -5.97
C PHE A 58 -33.76 8.64 -5.27
N TRP A 59 -34.38 9.81 -5.10
CA TRP A 59 -33.73 10.92 -4.39
C TRP A 59 -33.51 10.61 -2.91
N ASN A 60 -34.41 9.88 -2.26
CA ASN A 60 -34.22 9.42 -0.88
C ASN A 60 -33.06 8.43 -0.74
N ALA A 61 -32.82 7.56 -1.72
CA ALA A 61 -31.66 6.68 -1.73
C ALA A 61 -30.33 7.45 -1.89
N ILE A 62 -30.35 8.63 -2.49
CA ILE A 62 -29.14 9.43 -2.71
C ILE A 62 -28.93 10.44 -1.57
N PHE A 63 -29.93 11.26 -1.27
CA PHE A 63 -29.86 12.41 -0.37
C PHE A 63 -30.72 12.28 0.89
N GLY A 64 -31.50 11.22 1.02
CA GLY A 64 -32.42 11.06 2.15
C GLY A 64 -31.71 11.02 3.50
N TRP A 65 -32.44 11.31 4.57
CA TRP A 65 -31.91 11.28 5.94
C TRP A 65 -32.42 10.06 6.71
N ASN A 66 -32.34 8.90 6.07
CA ASN A 66 -32.89 7.64 6.60
C ASN A 66 -31.80 6.82 7.29
N PHE A 67 -32.10 6.40 8.53
CA PHE A 67 -31.23 5.54 9.34
C PHE A 67 -31.97 4.27 9.73
N GLU A 68 -31.26 3.17 9.69
CA GLU A 68 -31.70 1.89 10.23
C GLU A 68 -30.89 1.56 11.47
N TRP A 69 -31.55 1.15 12.54
CA TRP A 69 -30.86 0.69 13.73
C TRP A 69 -30.42 -0.75 13.55
N VAL A 70 -29.10 -0.97 13.51
CA VAL A 70 -28.50 -2.30 13.44
C VAL A 70 -27.81 -2.59 14.76
N THR A 71 -28.09 -3.76 15.33
CA THR A 71 -27.42 -4.20 16.56
C THR A 71 -26.03 -4.74 16.23
N TRP A 72 -25.04 -3.90 16.42
CA TRP A 72 -23.64 -4.28 16.38
C TRP A 72 -23.23 -5.14 17.58
N PHE A 73 -22.38 -6.13 17.33
CA PHE A 73 -21.89 -7.08 18.33
C PHE A 73 -22.98 -7.79 19.16
N GLY A 74 -24.24 -7.79 18.70
CA GLY A 74 -25.37 -8.37 19.41
C GLY A 74 -25.87 -7.56 20.62
N PHE A 75 -25.28 -6.40 20.95
CA PHE A 75 -25.72 -5.58 22.09
C PHE A 75 -25.66 -4.07 21.87
N LEU A 76 -24.99 -3.55 20.84
CA LEU A 76 -24.81 -2.13 20.60
C LEU A 76 -25.69 -1.66 19.43
N PRO A 77 -26.85 -1.01 19.65
CA PRO A 77 -27.63 -0.44 18.55
C PRO A 77 -26.89 0.77 17.95
N VAL A 78 -26.60 0.71 16.65
CA VAL A 78 -25.92 1.76 15.90
C VAL A 78 -26.81 2.21 14.73
N PRO A 79 -27.00 3.52 14.51
CA PRO A 79 -27.74 4.00 13.36
C PRO A 79 -26.88 3.89 12.10
N VAL A 80 -27.36 3.11 11.14
CA VAL A 80 -26.72 2.88 9.84
C VAL A 80 -27.42 3.74 8.79
N PRO A 81 -26.73 4.67 8.12
CA PRO A 81 -27.33 5.49 7.07
C PRO A 81 -27.63 4.65 5.82
N ARG A 82 -28.80 4.87 5.22
CA ARG A 82 -29.25 4.21 3.99
C ARG A 82 -29.16 5.08 2.74
N ALA A 83 -28.75 6.33 2.87
CA ALA A 83 -28.57 7.24 1.74
C ALA A 83 -27.10 7.45 1.41
N PHE A 84 -26.79 7.53 0.12
CA PHE A 84 -25.41 7.60 -0.37
C PHE A 84 -24.63 8.78 0.22
N PHE A 85 -25.17 10.00 0.20
CA PHE A 85 -24.45 11.18 0.67
C PHE A 85 -24.20 11.19 2.18
N VAL A 86 -25.12 10.62 2.96
CA VAL A 86 -24.98 10.49 4.42
C VAL A 86 -23.88 9.47 4.78
N ILE A 87 -23.63 8.49 3.90
CA ILE A 87 -22.48 7.57 4.01
C ILE A 87 -21.19 8.26 3.51
N ALA A 88 -21.24 8.87 2.32
CA ALA A 88 -20.07 9.33 1.59
C ALA A 88 -19.40 10.56 2.19
N ILE A 89 -20.16 11.58 2.62
CA ILE A 89 -19.58 12.83 3.15
C ILE A 89 -18.76 12.56 4.43
N PRO A 90 -19.30 11.89 5.47
CA PRO A 90 -18.51 11.57 6.66
C PRO A 90 -17.31 10.67 6.35
N TYR A 91 -17.45 9.72 5.43
CA TYR A 91 -16.34 8.90 4.96
C TYR A 91 -15.20 9.77 4.37
N VAL A 92 -15.52 10.72 3.48
CA VAL A 92 -14.52 11.60 2.85
C VAL A 92 -13.83 12.48 3.88
N ILE A 93 -14.58 13.06 4.82
CA ILE A 93 -14.03 13.87 5.91
C ILE A 93 -13.08 13.03 6.77
N LEU A 94 -13.52 11.83 7.19
CA LEU A 94 -12.72 10.91 7.99
C LEU A 94 -11.48 10.43 7.23
N ALA A 95 -11.59 10.08 5.96
CA ALA A 95 -10.48 9.65 5.12
C ALA A 95 -9.44 10.77 4.96
N THR A 96 -9.90 12.01 4.78
CA THR A 96 -9.03 13.20 4.68
C THR A 96 -8.31 13.46 6.00
N ALA A 97 -9.03 13.45 7.13
CA ALA A 97 -8.45 13.58 8.46
C ALA A 97 -7.43 12.45 8.75
N THR A 98 -7.78 11.22 8.42
CA THR A 98 -6.89 10.06 8.57
C THR A 98 -5.62 10.23 7.77
N SER A 99 -5.71 10.64 6.50
CA SER A 99 -4.56 10.89 5.63
C SER A 99 -3.65 11.99 6.19
N TYR A 100 -4.23 13.08 6.70
CA TYR A 100 -3.47 14.15 7.34
C TYR A 100 -2.74 13.67 8.61
N ILE A 101 -3.46 13.00 9.53
CA ILE A 101 -2.86 12.45 10.76
C ILE A 101 -1.81 11.40 10.45
N THR A 102 -2.01 10.61 9.40
CA THR A 102 -1.03 9.63 8.91
C THR A 102 0.30 10.29 8.54
N ARG A 103 0.26 11.39 7.77
CA ARG A 103 1.46 12.17 7.41
C ARG A 103 2.15 12.75 8.64
N LEU A 104 1.37 13.30 9.58
CA LEU A 104 1.92 13.79 10.85
C LEU A 104 2.56 12.67 11.66
N TYR A 105 1.93 11.49 11.73
CA TYR A 105 2.44 10.33 12.46
C TYR A 105 3.80 9.89 11.92
N ALA A 106 3.94 9.75 10.59
CA ALA A 106 5.23 9.42 9.98
C ALA A 106 6.29 10.50 10.25
N PHE A 107 5.93 11.78 10.17
CA PHE A 107 6.85 12.87 10.48
C PHE A 107 7.29 12.86 11.95
N ARG A 108 6.36 12.62 12.88
CA ARG A 108 6.65 12.52 14.33
C ARG A 108 7.54 11.32 14.63
N TRP A 109 7.34 10.22 13.92
CA TRP A 109 8.23 9.07 14.03
C TRP A 109 9.64 9.41 13.52
N ARG A 110 9.77 10.03 12.33
CA ARG A 110 11.06 10.54 11.84
C ARG A 110 11.72 11.45 12.88
N GLN A 111 10.98 12.42 13.40
CA GLN A 111 11.48 13.35 14.41
C GLN A 111 12.02 12.62 15.64
N ALA A 112 11.32 11.59 16.12
CA ALA A 112 11.77 10.78 17.24
C ALA A 112 13.07 10.01 16.96
N ILE A 113 13.26 9.52 15.74
CA ILE A 113 14.51 8.85 15.33
C ILE A 113 15.64 9.88 15.24
N THR A 114 15.40 11.03 14.59
CA THR A 114 16.41 12.08 14.43
C THR A 114 16.85 12.67 15.77
N GLU A 115 15.93 12.92 16.69
CA GLU A 115 16.24 13.43 18.04
C GLU A 115 17.00 12.40 18.90
N ASP A 116 16.89 11.10 18.60
CA ASP A 116 17.68 10.04 19.24
C ASP A 116 19.08 9.91 18.61
N TYR A 117 19.16 9.99 17.29
CA TYR A 117 20.40 9.75 16.56
C TYR A 117 21.39 10.90 16.63
N ILE A 118 20.94 12.17 16.59
CA ILE A 118 21.86 13.32 16.59
C ILE A 118 22.77 13.34 17.82
N PRO A 119 22.25 13.21 19.07
CA PRO A 119 23.11 13.19 20.24
C PRO A 119 24.06 12.00 20.28
N ARG A 120 23.61 10.81 19.87
CA ARG A 120 24.47 9.60 19.80
C ARG A 120 25.59 9.78 18.78
N TRP A 121 25.27 10.31 17.61
CA TRP A 121 26.25 10.57 16.56
C TRP A 121 27.30 11.62 16.97
N ARG A 122 26.93 12.63 17.76
CA ARG A 122 27.89 13.62 18.29
C ARG A 122 28.92 13.05 19.28
N LYS A 123 28.70 11.84 19.81
CA LYS A 123 29.60 11.14 20.74
C LYS A 123 30.51 10.13 20.06
N VAL A 124 30.47 10.05 18.73
CA VAL A 124 31.27 9.09 17.98
C VAL A 124 32.42 9.83 17.29
N GLU A 125 33.65 9.51 17.68
CA GLU A 125 34.87 10.08 17.07
C GLU A 125 35.20 9.44 15.71
N HIS A 126 34.80 8.19 15.51
CA HIS A 126 35.07 7.47 14.27
C HIS A 126 34.11 7.89 13.15
N GLU A 127 34.65 8.21 11.98
CA GLU A 127 33.81 8.52 10.82
C GLU A 127 33.01 7.29 10.39
N ILE A 128 31.68 7.37 10.52
CA ILE A 128 30.77 6.36 9.99
C ILE A 128 30.36 6.78 8.58
N GLU A 129 30.80 6.03 7.58
CA GLU A 129 30.51 6.30 6.17
C GLU A 129 28.99 6.41 5.94
N GLY A 130 28.57 7.50 5.30
CA GLY A 130 27.16 7.74 4.97
C GLY A 130 26.26 8.12 6.15
N ALA A 131 26.80 8.48 7.32
CA ALA A 131 26.01 8.88 8.50
C ALA A 131 24.98 9.98 8.18
N SER A 132 25.34 10.99 7.37
CA SER A 132 24.44 12.06 6.95
C SER A 132 23.23 11.53 6.16
N GLN A 133 23.47 10.61 5.23
CA GLN A 133 22.41 9.94 4.46
C GLN A 133 21.52 9.10 5.39
N ARG A 134 22.12 8.36 6.34
CA ARG A 134 21.36 7.55 7.31
C ARG A 134 20.41 8.41 8.12
N ILE A 135 20.92 9.48 8.72
CA ILE A 135 20.15 10.36 9.60
C ILE A 135 19.08 11.13 8.82
N GLN A 136 19.37 11.61 7.61
CA GLN A 136 18.44 12.45 6.85
C GLN A 136 17.42 11.64 6.05
N GLU A 137 17.89 10.75 5.17
CA GLU A 137 17.10 10.08 4.13
C GLU A 137 16.52 8.76 4.62
N ASP A 138 17.36 7.88 5.17
CA ASP A 138 16.92 6.54 5.57
C ASP A 138 15.91 6.60 6.73
N THR A 139 16.09 7.50 7.71
CA THR A 139 15.09 7.68 8.80
C THR A 139 13.73 8.13 8.26
N GLN A 140 13.72 9.03 7.27
CA GLN A 140 12.49 9.51 6.64
C GLN A 140 11.79 8.39 5.87
N ARG A 141 12.54 7.69 5.01
CA ARG A 141 12.00 6.58 4.22
C ARG A 141 11.50 5.45 5.11
N PHE A 142 12.25 5.10 6.15
CA PHE A 142 11.85 4.11 7.15
C PHE A 142 10.50 4.46 7.79
N ALA A 143 10.37 5.68 8.32
CA ALA A 143 9.14 6.12 8.99
C ALA A 143 7.93 6.11 8.04
N LEU A 144 8.10 6.57 6.80
CA LEU A 144 7.04 6.57 5.78
C LEU A 144 6.63 5.15 5.39
N ILE A 145 7.59 4.27 5.11
CA ILE A 145 7.31 2.92 4.63
C ILE A 145 6.69 2.07 5.74
N VAL A 146 7.25 2.08 6.95
CA VAL A 146 6.71 1.27 8.07
C VAL A 146 5.29 1.72 8.41
N GLN A 147 5.06 3.02 8.49
CA GLN A 147 3.73 3.56 8.73
C GLN A 147 2.77 3.19 7.58
N GLY A 148 3.19 3.33 6.32
CA GLY A 148 2.37 3.04 5.14
C GLY A 148 1.94 1.58 5.09
N LEU A 149 2.91 0.67 5.16
CA LEU A 149 2.68 -0.77 5.17
C LEU A 149 1.86 -1.21 6.37
N GLY A 150 2.15 -0.67 7.56
CA GLY A 150 1.40 -0.99 8.78
C GLY A 150 -0.10 -0.67 8.65
N LEU A 151 -0.42 0.55 8.20
CA LEU A 151 -1.82 0.94 7.98
C LEU A 151 -2.49 0.16 6.84
N ALA A 152 -1.74 -0.18 5.79
CA ALA A 152 -2.22 -0.99 4.68
C ALA A 152 -2.60 -2.40 5.14
N ILE A 153 -1.75 -3.05 5.94
CA ILE A 153 -2.01 -4.38 6.51
C ILE A 153 -3.21 -4.35 7.46
N VAL A 154 -3.28 -3.35 8.36
CA VAL A 154 -4.43 -3.20 9.26
C VAL A 154 -5.73 -3.03 8.48
N ARG A 155 -5.72 -2.19 7.43
CA ARG A 155 -6.88 -2.00 6.54
C ARG A 155 -7.27 -3.29 5.82
N ALA A 156 -6.30 -4.03 5.29
CA ALA A 156 -6.56 -5.31 4.63
C ALA A 156 -7.21 -6.32 5.58
N ILE A 157 -6.66 -6.50 6.80
CA ILE A 157 -7.22 -7.40 7.81
C ILE A 157 -8.65 -7.00 8.17
N MET A 158 -8.90 -5.72 8.46
CA MET A 158 -10.25 -5.24 8.79
C MET A 158 -11.23 -5.42 7.63
N THR A 159 -10.76 -5.21 6.39
CA THR A 159 -11.56 -5.42 5.19
C THR A 159 -11.91 -6.89 5.03
N LEU A 160 -10.97 -7.82 5.22
CA LEU A 160 -11.24 -9.27 5.17
C LEU A 160 -12.22 -9.70 6.26
N ILE A 161 -12.05 -9.22 7.50
CA ILE A 161 -12.98 -9.50 8.60
C ILE A 161 -14.40 -9.03 8.26
N ALA A 162 -14.55 -7.86 7.63
CA ALA A 162 -15.85 -7.31 7.27
C ALA A 162 -16.47 -7.99 6.04
N PHE A 163 -15.69 -8.22 4.98
CA PHE A 163 -16.21 -8.64 3.68
C PHE A 163 -16.19 -10.14 3.43
N ILE A 164 -15.37 -10.94 4.12
CA ILE A 164 -15.44 -12.40 3.99
C ILE A 164 -16.82 -12.92 4.40
N PRO A 165 -17.41 -12.55 5.56
CA PRO A 165 -18.74 -13.04 5.94
C PRO A 165 -19.85 -12.57 4.98
N ILE A 166 -19.75 -11.33 4.49
CA ILE A 166 -20.68 -10.78 3.49
C ILE A 166 -20.59 -11.59 2.20
N LEU A 167 -19.38 -11.79 1.67
CA LEU A 167 -19.14 -12.53 0.44
C LEU A 167 -19.52 -14.01 0.57
N TRP A 168 -19.30 -14.59 1.75
CA TRP A 168 -19.71 -15.95 2.08
C TRP A 168 -21.24 -16.09 2.03
N THR A 169 -21.97 -15.15 2.61
CA THR A 169 -23.44 -15.13 2.58
C THR A 169 -23.97 -14.94 1.16
N LEU A 170 -23.36 -14.03 0.40
CA LEU A 170 -23.69 -13.79 -1.01
C LEU A 170 -23.35 -14.98 -1.92
N SER A 171 -22.49 -15.90 -1.49
CA SER A 171 -22.14 -17.10 -2.26
C SER A 171 -23.33 -18.04 -2.47
N ALA A 172 -24.37 -17.95 -1.63
CA ALA A 172 -25.61 -18.69 -1.83
C ALA A 172 -26.35 -18.30 -3.13
N GLN A 173 -26.01 -17.15 -3.72
CA GLN A 173 -26.60 -16.65 -4.97
C GLN A 173 -25.85 -17.14 -6.21
N VAL A 174 -24.78 -17.93 -6.05
CA VAL A 174 -24.02 -18.50 -7.17
C VAL A 174 -24.83 -19.63 -7.81
N ASP A 175 -25.02 -19.55 -9.13
CA ASP A 175 -25.81 -20.53 -9.89
C ASP A 175 -24.97 -21.35 -10.87
N LEU A 176 -23.64 -21.35 -10.71
CA LEU A 176 -22.75 -22.17 -11.54
C LEU A 176 -22.75 -23.64 -11.08
N PRO A 177 -23.10 -24.62 -11.93
CA PRO A 177 -23.23 -26.03 -11.54
C PRO A 177 -22.00 -26.64 -10.87
N VAL A 178 -20.79 -26.18 -11.22
CA VAL A 178 -19.52 -26.72 -10.71
C VAL A 178 -19.24 -26.28 -9.26
N ILE A 179 -19.76 -25.13 -8.84
CA ILE A 179 -19.37 -24.49 -7.57
C ILE A 179 -20.55 -24.00 -6.72
N ARG A 180 -21.80 -24.13 -7.20
CA ARG A 180 -23.03 -23.73 -6.50
C ARG A 180 -23.20 -24.43 -5.16
N ASP A 181 -22.83 -25.71 -5.08
CA ASP A 181 -22.98 -26.51 -3.86
C ASP A 181 -21.84 -26.32 -2.85
N ILE A 182 -20.85 -25.46 -3.16
CA ILE A 182 -19.72 -25.17 -2.28
C ILE A 182 -20.04 -23.91 -1.45
N PRO A 183 -20.23 -24.04 -0.11
CA PRO A 183 -20.42 -22.88 0.74
C PRO A 183 -19.23 -21.93 0.65
N GLY A 184 -19.51 -20.63 0.47
CA GLY A 184 -18.46 -19.63 0.32
C GLY A 184 -17.71 -19.69 -1.02
N SER A 185 -18.30 -20.25 -2.07
CA SER A 185 -17.68 -20.38 -3.40
C SER A 185 -17.06 -19.09 -3.94
N LEU A 186 -17.65 -17.91 -3.69
CA LEU A 186 -17.06 -16.62 -4.08
C LEU A 186 -15.76 -16.30 -3.32
N VAL A 187 -15.68 -16.68 -2.04
CA VAL A 187 -14.48 -16.48 -1.21
C VAL A 187 -13.36 -17.40 -1.70
N TRP A 188 -13.68 -18.65 -2.02
CA TRP A 188 -12.70 -19.59 -2.59
C TRP A 188 -12.24 -19.15 -3.98
N ALA A 189 -13.14 -18.65 -4.81
CA ALA A 189 -12.79 -18.10 -6.12
C ALA A 189 -11.85 -16.90 -5.98
N ALA A 190 -12.15 -15.96 -5.08
CA ALA A 190 -11.27 -14.83 -4.78
C ALA A 190 -9.89 -15.32 -4.34
N LEU A 191 -9.82 -16.24 -3.37
CA LEU A 191 -8.56 -16.79 -2.87
C LEU A 191 -7.74 -17.45 -3.99
N VAL A 192 -8.34 -18.33 -4.79
CA VAL A 192 -7.64 -19.06 -5.86
C VAL A 192 -7.17 -18.11 -6.96
N ILE A 193 -7.98 -17.13 -7.33
CA ILE A 193 -7.63 -16.19 -8.39
C ILE A 193 -6.55 -15.22 -7.91
N THR A 194 -6.67 -14.67 -6.70
CA THR A 194 -5.63 -13.78 -6.15
C THR A 194 -4.31 -14.53 -5.96
N LEU A 195 -4.32 -15.74 -5.36
CA LEU A 195 -3.10 -16.53 -5.16
C LEU A 195 -2.52 -17.09 -6.47
N GLY A 196 -3.37 -17.51 -7.41
CA GLY A 196 -2.93 -17.91 -8.74
C GLY A 196 -2.32 -16.71 -9.49
N GLY A 197 -2.98 -15.56 -9.39
CA GLY A 197 -2.55 -14.27 -9.90
C GLY A 197 -1.16 -13.89 -9.42
N MET A 198 -0.95 -14.04 -8.10
CA MET A 198 0.33 -13.87 -7.42
C MET A 198 1.43 -14.77 -7.98
N VAL A 199 1.17 -16.08 -8.01
CA VAL A 199 2.16 -17.08 -8.40
C VAL A 199 2.59 -16.85 -9.84
N ILE A 200 1.64 -16.61 -10.75
CA ILE A 200 1.95 -16.35 -12.15
C ILE A 200 2.69 -15.00 -12.30
N SER A 201 2.27 -13.95 -11.59
CA SER A 201 2.99 -12.66 -11.58
C SER A 201 4.45 -12.82 -11.15
N TRP A 202 4.71 -13.65 -10.15
CA TRP A 202 6.08 -13.96 -9.69
C TRP A 202 6.89 -14.68 -10.77
N PHE A 203 6.30 -15.67 -11.45
CA PHE A 203 6.97 -16.37 -12.55
C PHE A 203 7.26 -15.47 -13.75
N VAL A 204 6.28 -14.65 -14.18
CA VAL A 204 6.45 -13.74 -15.33
C VAL A 204 7.45 -12.62 -15.01
N GLY A 205 7.46 -12.12 -13.77
CA GLY A 205 8.35 -11.06 -13.32
C GLY A 205 9.76 -11.52 -12.89
N TYR A 206 10.02 -12.83 -12.82
CA TYR A 206 11.24 -13.39 -12.22
C TYR A 206 12.55 -12.82 -12.79
N PHE A 207 12.60 -12.57 -14.11
CA PHE A 207 13.81 -12.08 -14.79
C PHE A 207 14.02 -10.57 -14.71
N LEU A 208 12.98 -9.79 -14.39
CA LEU A 208 13.02 -8.31 -14.43
C LEU A 208 14.13 -7.73 -13.53
N PRO A 209 14.32 -8.15 -12.26
CA PRO A 209 15.38 -7.58 -11.42
C PRO A 209 16.78 -7.80 -11.99
N GLY A 210 17.03 -8.95 -12.62
CA GLY A 210 18.32 -9.25 -13.24
C GLY A 210 18.58 -8.40 -14.49
N LEU A 211 17.53 -8.14 -15.29
CA LEU A 211 17.60 -7.27 -16.45
C LEU A 211 17.83 -5.82 -16.04
N GLU A 212 17.12 -5.33 -15.02
CA GLU A 212 17.27 -3.97 -14.49
C GLU A 212 18.71 -3.72 -14.00
N TYR A 213 19.28 -4.69 -13.28
CA TYR A 213 20.67 -4.62 -12.83
C TYR A 213 21.67 -4.58 -14.01
N ASN A 214 21.42 -5.36 -15.07
CA ASN A 214 22.25 -5.31 -16.27
C ASN A 214 22.14 -3.97 -17.00
N ASN A 215 20.94 -3.38 -17.06
CA ASN A 215 20.72 -2.04 -17.61
C ASN A 215 21.50 -0.98 -16.81
N GLN A 216 21.40 -1.01 -15.48
CA GLN A 216 22.15 -0.09 -14.61
C GLN A 216 23.67 -0.19 -14.83
N LYS A 217 24.20 -1.40 -15.05
CA LYS A 217 25.62 -1.60 -15.37
C LYS A 217 26.05 -0.94 -16.68
N VAL A 218 25.29 -1.15 -17.76
CA VAL A 218 25.65 -0.59 -19.08
C VAL A 218 25.48 0.93 -19.11
N GLU A 219 24.49 1.47 -18.40
CA GLU A 219 24.36 2.92 -18.20
C GLU A 219 25.52 3.50 -17.39
N ALA A 220 25.91 2.84 -16.30
CA ALA A 220 27.05 3.28 -15.51
C ALA A 220 28.35 3.31 -16.33
N ALA A 221 28.57 2.32 -17.20
CA ALA A 221 29.71 2.29 -18.11
C ALA A 221 29.69 3.45 -19.12
N PHE A 222 28.54 3.73 -19.75
CA PHE A 222 28.38 4.86 -20.65
C PHE A 222 28.60 6.21 -19.96
N ARG A 223 27.99 6.40 -18.79
CA ARG A 223 28.18 7.61 -17.97
C ARG A 223 29.64 7.79 -17.57
N LYS A 224 30.32 6.71 -17.19
CA LYS A 224 31.74 6.74 -16.81
C LYS A 224 32.62 7.24 -17.96
N GLU A 225 32.37 6.75 -19.18
CA GLU A 225 33.11 7.20 -20.38
C GLU A 225 32.87 8.69 -20.69
N LEU A 226 31.63 9.16 -20.52
CA LEU A 226 31.32 10.59 -20.68
C LEU A 226 32.04 11.46 -19.65
N VAL A 227 32.06 11.04 -18.38
CA VAL A 227 32.77 11.77 -17.31
C VAL A 227 34.27 11.83 -17.60
N TYR A 228 34.89 10.74 -18.06
CA TYR A 228 36.30 10.81 -18.48
C TYR A 228 36.53 11.72 -19.69
N GLY A 229 35.55 11.79 -20.60
CA GLY A 229 35.57 12.76 -21.70
C GLY A 229 35.35 14.22 -21.28
N GLU A 230 34.88 14.50 -20.06
CA GLU A 230 34.86 15.88 -19.54
C GLU A 230 36.27 16.38 -19.22
N ASP A 231 37.11 15.49 -18.68
CA ASP A 231 38.49 15.79 -18.29
C ASP A 231 39.49 15.66 -19.47
N ASP A 232 39.31 14.66 -20.36
CA ASP A 232 40.23 14.41 -21.49
C ASP A 232 39.50 13.87 -22.74
N LYS A 233 39.12 14.79 -23.63
CA LYS A 233 38.45 14.48 -24.90
C LYS A 233 39.34 13.83 -25.97
N VAL A 234 40.67 13.81 -25.76
CA VAL A 234 41.60 13.24 -26.73
C VAL A 234 41.65 11.72 -26.55
N ASN A 235 41.70 11.26 -25.29
CA ASN A 235 41.80 9.86 -24.94
C ASN A 235 40.46 9.20 -24.58
N HIS A 236 39.44 9.98 -24.20
CA HIS A 236 38.13 9.49 -23.78
C HIS A 236 36.98 10.18 -24.53
N GLY A 237 35.80 9.58 -24.48
CA GLY A 237 34.59 10.13 -25.10
C GLY A 237 34.62 10.09 -26.63
N GLN A 238 35.45 9.20 -27.20
CA GLN A 238 35.52 9.02 -28.65
C GLN A 238 34.15 8.56 -29.18
N PRO A 239 33.69 9.11 -30.32
CA PRO A 239 32.38 8.76 -30.89
C PRO A 239 32.21 7.25 -31.08
N GLU A 240 33.23 6.52 -31.55
CA GLU A 240 33.12 5.07 -31.76
C GLU A 240 32.84 4.32 -30.45
N THR A 241 33.56 4.66 -29.38
CA THR A 241 33.39 4.05 -28.05
C THR A 241 32.03 4.36 -27.45
N LEU A 242 31.60 5.63 -27.51
CA LEU A 242 30.30 6.05 -27.00
C LEU A 242 29.14 5.40 -27.77
N PHE A 243 29.21 5.31 -29.09
CA PHE A 243 28.18 4.63 -29.89
C PHE A 243 28.15 3.12 -29.64
N SER A 244 29.30 2.49 -29.39
CA SER A 244 29.37 1.08 -29.00
C SER A 244 28.71 0.83 -27.64
N LEU A 245 29.04 1.64 -26.63
CA LEU A 245 28.42 1.57 -25.30
C LEU A 245 26.91 1.83 -25.37
N PHE A 246 26.49 2.84 -26.16
CA PHE A 246 25.07 3.12 -26.37
C PHE A 246 24.35 1.99 -27.11
N THR A 247 25.02 1.29 -28.03
CA THR A 247 24.46 0.08 -28.66
C THR A 247 24.22 -1.02 -27.62
N GLY A 248 25.16 -1.20 -26.67
CA GLY A 248 24.98 -2.07 -25.51
C GLY A 248 23.77 -1.69 -24.66
N ILE A 249 23.58 -0.40 -24.39
CA ILE A 249 22.39 0.15 -23.71
C ILE A 249 21.12 -0.23 -24.49
N ARG A 250 21.07 0.05 -25.80
CA ARG A 250 19.90 -0.24 -26.65
C ARG A 250 19.49 -1.71 -26.61
N ILE A 251 20.46 -2.63 -26.71
CA ILE A 251 20.18 -4.08 -26.70
C ILE A 251 19.59 -4.52 -25.36
N ASN A 252 20.17 -4.04 -24.25
CA ASN A 252 19.70 -4.39 -22.91
C ASN A 252 18.30 -3.82 -22.64
N TYR A 253 18.05 -2.56 -23.02
CA TYR A 253 16.72 -1.98 -22.94
C TYR A 253 15.67 -2.69 -23.79
N HIS A 254 15.98 -3.12 -25.02
CA HIS A 254 15.02 -3.90 -25.81
C HIS A 254 14.65 -5.21 -25.11
N ARG A 255 15.62 -5.90 -24.50
CA ARG A 255 15.35 -7.12 -23.72
C ARG A 255 14.50 -6.83 -22.49
N LEU A 256 14.80 -5.76 -21.76
CA LEU A 256 14.03 -5.32 -20.60
C LEU A 256 12.59 -4.97 -21.00
N TYR A 257 12.40 -4.17 -22.05
CA TYR A 257 11.09 -3.76 -22.55
C TYR A 257 10.25 -4.93 -23.04
N LEU A 258 10.86 -5.95 -23.67
CA LEU A 258 10.16 -7.17 -24.04
C LEU A 258 9.58 -7.89 -22.81
N HIS A 259 10.36 -7.99 -21.71
CA HIS A 259 9.90 -8.62 -20.47
C HIS A 259 8.83 -7.80 -19.76
N TYR A 260 8.93 -6.46 -19.78
CA TYR A 260 7.84 -5.60 -19.36
C TYR A 260 6.59 -5.82 -20.21
N GLY A 261 6.72 -5.96 -21.53
CA GLY A 261 5.59 -6.26 -22.41
C GLY A 261 4.86 -7.56 -22.04
N TYR A 262 5.59 -8.63 -21.70
CA TYR A 262 4.97 -9.87 -21.21
C TYR A 262 4.32 -9.72 -19.84
N PHE A 263 5.00 -9.01 -18.93
CA PHE A 263 4.49 -8.73 -17.60
C PHE A 263 3.21 -7.89 -17.65
N ASP A 264 3.19 -6.83 -18.45
CA ASP A 264 2.05 -5.95 -18.65
C ASP A 264 0.90 -6.67 -19.32
N LEU A 265 1.17 -7.52 -20.33
CA LEU A 265 0.14 -8.37 -20.93
C LEU A 265 -0.52 -9.26 -19.87
N TRP A 266 0.28 -9.92 -19.04
CA TRP A 266 -0.22 -10.74 -17.95
C TRP A 266 -1.00 -9.93 -16.92
N ALA A 267 -0.47 -8.81 -16.44
CA ALA A 267 -1.11 -7.95 -15.44
C ALA A 267 -2.46 -7.40 -15.94
N ASN A 268 -2.53 -7.01 -17.21
CA ASN A 268 -3.77 -6.56 -17.84
C ASN A 268 -4.78 -7.71 -17.96
N LEU A 269 -4.36 -8.90 -18.40
CA LEU A 269 -5.24 -10.08 -18.46
C LEU A 269 -5.76 -10.46 -17.09
N TYR A 270 -4.90 -10.50 -16.08
CA TYR A 270 -5.26 -10.77 -14.69
C TYR A 270 -6.33 -9.78 -14.21
N SER A 271 -6.15 -8.48 -14.44
CA SER A 271 -7.14 -7.45 -14.09
C SER A 271 -8.50 -7.68 -14.74
N GLN A 272 -8.54 -8.06 -16.02
CA GLN A 272 -9.79 -8.38 -16.71
C GLN A 272 -10.46 -9.65 -16.17
N VAL A 273 -9.69 -10.70 -15.87
CA VAL A 273 -10.21 -11.93 -15.26
C VAL A 273 -10.84 -11.62 -13.91
N THR A 274 -10.13 -10.93 -13.01
CA THR A 274 -10.64 -10.54 -11.69
C THR A 274 -11.91 -9.70 -11.79
N LEU A 275 -12.00 -8.78 -12.76
CA LEU A 275 -13.19 -7.97 -13.00
C LEU A 275 -14.40 -8.82 -13.45
N LEU A 276 -14.17 -9.82 -14.30
CA LEU A 276 -15.24 -10.66 -14.86
C LEU A 276 -15.63 -11.83 -13.94
N THR A 277 -14.81 -12.20 -12.95
CA THR A 277 -15.09 -13.32 -12.05
C THR A 277 -16.48 -13.26 -11.41
N PRO A 278 -16.91 -12.16 -10.76
CA PRO A 278 -18.25 -12.07 -10.20
C PRO A 278 -19.36 -12.29 -11.24
N LEU A 279 -19.17 -11.77 -12.46
CA LEU A 279 -20.13 -11.87 -13.55
C LEU A 279 -20.23 -13.30 -14.07
N ILE A 280 -19.10 -14.02 -14.20
CA ILE A 280 -19.10 -15.43 -14.61
C ILE A 280 -19.82 -16.29 -13.56
N MET A 281 -19.65 -15.97 -12.28
CA MET A 281 -20.21 -16.76 -11.18
C MET A 281 -21.71 -16.55 -10.98
N ILE A 282 -22.21 -15.33 -11.15
CA ILE A 282 -23.60 -14.96 -10.83
C ILE A 282 -24.44 -14.69 -12.09
N GLY A 283 -23.81 -14.39 -13.22
CA GLY A 283 -24.47 -14.06 -14.48
C GLY A 283 -25.54 -15.06 -14.92
N PRO A 284 -25.32 -16.39 -14.86
CA PRO A 284 -26.36 -17.37 -15.17
C PRO A 284 -27.63 -17.20 -14.33
N GLY A 285 -27.48 -16.98 -13.02
CA GLY A 285 -28.59 -16.76 -12.09
C GLY A 285 -29.32 -15.44 -12.35
N MET A 286 -28.61 -14.40 -12.81
CA MET A 286 -29.24 -13.15 -13.23
C MET A 286 -30.08 -13.33 -14.50
N MET A 287 -29.55 -14.06 -15.49
CA MET A 287 -30.28 -14.34 -16.73
C MET A 287 -31.52 -15.21 -16.49
N ALA A 288 -31.48 -16.09 -15.49
CA ALA A 288 -32.62 -16.88 -15.04
C ALA A 288 -33.62 -16.10 -14.16
N GLY A 289 -33.30 -14.84 -13.79
CA GLY A 289 -34.12 -14.03 -12.88
C GLY A 289 -34.07 -14.46 -11.41
N ALA A 290 -33.19 -15.39 -11.05
CA ALA A 290 -33.00 -15.86 -9.68
C ALA A 290 -32.19 -14.88 -8.83
N VAL A 291 -31.32 -14.08 -9.46
CA VAL A 291 -30.46 -13.10 -8.79
C VAL A 291 -30.71 -11.71 -9.37
N THR A 292 -30.78 -10.71 -8.48
CA THR A 292 -31.02 -9.32 -8.87
C THR A 292 -29.72 -8.60 -9.27
N PHE A 293 -29.85 -7.50 -10.01
CA PHE A 293 -28.72 -6.68 -10.42
C PHE A 293 -28.02 -6.02 -9.22
N GLY A 294 -28.76 -5.62 -8.20
CA GLY A 294 -28.20 -5.12 -6.95
C GLY A 294 -27.42 -6.17 -6.19
N THR A 295 -27.91 -7.42 -6.15
CA THR A 295 -27.14 -8.53 -5.57
C THR A 295 -25.81 -8.73 -6.31
N PHE A 296 -25.82 -8.65 -7.65
CA PHE A 296 -24.60 -8.69 -8.44
C PHE A 296 -23.63 -7.54 -8.13
N GLN A 297 -24.15 -6.32 -7.91
CA GLN A 297 -23.32 -5.17 -7.54
C GLN A 297 -22.72 -5.31 -6.14
N GLN A 298 -23.49 -5.85 -5.19
CA GLN A 298 -22.99 -6.23 -3.86
C GLN A 298 -21.87 -7.26 -3.95
N VAL A 299 -22.07 -8.32 -4.75
CA VAL A 299 -21.06 -9.37 -4.94
C VAL A 299 -19.81 -8.80 -5.59
N SER A 300 -19.96 -8.06 -6.69
CA SER A 300 -18.82 -7.50 -7.42
C SER A 300 -17.98 -6.58 -6.53
N ASN A 301 -18.64 -5.74 -5.74
CA ASN A 301 -17.95 -4.89 -4.79
C ASN A 301 -17.30 -5.68 -3.65
N ALA A 302 -18.02 -6.62 -3.02
CA ALA A 302 -17.48 -7.42 -1.92
C ALA A 302 -16.30 -8.30 -2.37
N TYR A 303 -16.41 -8.92 -3.55
CA TYR A 303 -15.35 -9.68 -4.18
C TYR A 303 -14.11 -8.81 -4.40
N GLY A 304 -14.25 -7.64 -5.02
CA GLY A 304 -13.12 -6.72 -5.25
C GLY A 304 -12.47 -6.23 -3.95
N ARG A 305 -13.24 -6.08 -2.86
CA ARG A 305 -12.70 -5.75 -1.52
C ARG A 305 -11.85 -6.89 -0.95
N VAL A 306 -12.31 -8.14 -1.09
CA VAL A 306 -11.57 -9.32 -0.63
C VAL A 306 -10.33 -9.54 -1.48
N ASP A 307 -10.45 -9.51 -2.81
CA ASP A 307 -9.32 -9.68 -3.75
C ASP A 307 -8.22 -8.63 -3.52
N GLY A 308 -8.58 -7.35 -3.43
CA GLY A 308 -7.62 -6.28 -3.17
C GLY A 308 -6.96 -6.38 -1.79
N ALA A 309 -7.71 -6.80 -0.76
CA ALA A 309 -7.13 -7.00 0.57
C ALA A 309 -6.17 -8.20 0.63
N MET A 310 -6.46 -9.27 -0.13
CA MET A 310 -5.54 -10.42 -0.27
C MET A 310 -4.29 -10.06 -1.08
N SER A 311 -4.41 -9.16 -2.06
CA SER A 311 -3.31 -8.71 -2.92
C SER A 311 -2.33 -7.74 -2.25
N ILE A 312 -2.60 -7.27 -1.03
CA ILE A 312 -1.85 -6.15 -0.42
C ILE A 312 -0.35 -6.39 -0.31
N ILE A 313 0.09 -7.62 0.00
CA ILE A 313 1.52 -7.95 0.13
C ILE A 313 2.22 -7.85 -1.24
N LEU A 314 1.51 -8.22 -2.31
CA LEU A 314 2.04 -8.19 -3.67
C LEU A 314 2.15 -6.78 -4.19
N ASP A 315 1.09 -6.01 -4.03
CA ASP A 315 1.04 -4.61 -4.45
C ASP A 315 2.14 -3.78 -3.79
N ASN A 316 2.62 -4.23 -2.63
CA ASN A 316 3.66 -3.57 -1.84
C ASN A 316 5.02 -4.32 -1.86
N TRP A 317 5.25 -5.25 -2.79
CA TRP A 317 6.47 -6.06 -2.81
C TRP A 317 7.75 -5.22 -2.90
N THR A 318 7.81 -4.27 -3.83
CA THR A 318 8.96 -3.37 -3.99
C THR A 318 9.21 -2.56 -2.71
N THR A 319 8.15 -2.01 -2.12
CA THR A 319 8.19 -1.27 -0.85
C THR A 319 8.69 -2.13 0.31
N LEU A 320 8.31 -3.42 0.38
CA LEU A 320 8.82 -4.37 1.38
C LEU A 320 10.32 -4.65 1.19
N THR A 321 10.78 -4.79 -0.05
CA THR A 321 12.22 -4.97 -0.33
C THR A 321 13.03 -3.73 0.02
N GLU A 322 12.50 -2.53 -0.25
CA GLU A 322 13.10 -1.27 0.14
C GLU A 322 13.19 -1.14 1.66
N LEU A 323 12.10 -1.46 2.37
CA LEU A 323 12.08 -1.48 3.84
C LEU A 323 13.18 -2.39 4.41
N ARG A 324 13.34 -3.60 3.87
CA ARG A 324 14.38 -4.54 4.30
C ARG A 324 15.78 -3.93 4.15
N SER A 325 16.02 -3.28 3.01
CA SER A 325 17.31 -2.63 2.74
C SER A 325 17.58 -1.48 3.72
N ILE A 326 16.60 -0.59 3.94
CA ILE A 326 16.72 0.52 4.87
C ILE A 326 16.90 0.02 6.30
N TRP A 327 16.12 -0.99 6.71
CA TRP A 327 16.22 -1.59 8.04
C TRP A 327 17.62 -2.11 8.31
N LYS A 328 18.22 -2.85 7.37
CA LYS A 328 19.60 -3.35 7.51
C LYS A 328 20.59 -2.21 7.72
N ARG A 329 20.50 -1.15 6.89
CA ARG A 329 21.40 0.00 6.93
C ARG A 329 21.26 0.83 8.20
N LEU A 330 20.05 1.04 8.69
CA LEU A 330 19.80 1.74 9.94
C LEU A 330 20.21 0.92 11.16
N HIS A 331 20.03 -0.40 11.13
CA HIS A 331 20.45 -1.26 12.22
C HIS A 331 21.97 -1.32 12.35
N GLU A 332 22.68 -1.48 11.22
CA GLU A 332 24.14 -1.38 11.17
C GLU A 332 24.65 -0.01 11.64
N PHE A 333 23.93 1.07 11.30
CA PHE A 333 24.23 2.41 11.80
C PHE A 333 24.04 2.51 13.33
N GLU A 334 22.97 1.96 13.88
CA GLU A 334 22.73 1.91 15.33
C GLU A 334 23.82 1.14 16.08
N ASP A 335 24.23 -0.01 15.54
CA ASP A 335 25.29 -0.84 16.13
C ASP A 335 26.64 -0.09 16.14
N ASN A 336 26.95 0.64 15.06
CA ASN A 336 28.16 1.47 15.00
C ASN A 336 28.10 2.66 15.97
N LEU A 337 26.93 3.30 16.12
CA LEU A 337 26.75 4.37 17.10
C LEU A 337 27.01 3.87 18.53
N ASP A 338 26.51 2.69 18.89
CA ASP A 338 26.68 2.14 20.24
C ASP A 338 28.11 1.61 20.47
N ARG A 339 28.76 1.08 19.42
CA ARG A 339 30.11 0.54 19.50
C ARG A 339 31.18 1.63 19.69
N PHE A 340 30.99 2.79 19.08
CA PHE A 340 31.97 3.87 19.05
C PHE A 340 31.57 5.06 19.93
N ASP A 341 30.57 4.91 20.80
CA ASP A 341 30.18 5.93 21.78
C ASP A 341 31.33 6.16 22.78
N THR A 342 31.91 7.36 22.77
CA THR A 342 32.99 7.74 23.69
C THR A 342 32.48 8.20 25.06
N GLY A 343 31.16 8.31 25.24
CA GLY A 343 30.53 8.76 26.48
C GLY A 343 30.48 10.29 26.66
N HIS A 344 31.13 11.07 25.79
CA HIS A 344 31.09 12.54 25.79
C HIS A 344 30.95 13.10 24.37
N ASP A 345 30.49 14.35 24.23
CA ASP A 345 30.41 15.00 22.93
C ASP A 345 31.83 15.27 22.40
N VAL A 346 32.08 14.95 21.13
CA VAL A 346 33.40 15.11 20.47
C VAL A 346 33.78 16.58 20.26
N GLY A 347 32.86 17.52 20.51
CA GLY A 347 33.06 18.96 20.33
C GLY A 347 33.31 19.77 21.62
N ASP A 348 33.16 19.18 22.80
CA ASP A 348 33.32 19.90 24.09
C ASP A 348 34.79 19.99 24.55
N GLY A 349 35.72 19.46 23.74
CA GLY A 349 37.16 19.38 24.03
C GLY A 349 38.06 20.30 23.21
N LEU A 350 37.56 21.39 22.60
CA LEU A 350 38.45 22.40 22.04
C LEU A 350 39.00 23.25 23.19
N PRO A 351 40.33 23.27 23.46
CA PRO A 351 40.91 24.24 24.37
C PRO A 351 40.62 25.64 23.81
N GLU A 352 40.19 26.56 24.68
CA GLU A 352 40.12 27.99 24.34
C GLU A 352 41.41 28.38 23.63
N ALA A 353 41.28 28.91 22.42
CA ALA A 353 42.40 29.40 21.65
C ALA A 353 43.21 30.36 22.53
N SER A 354 44.49 30.02 22.77
CA SER A 354 45.43 30.91 23.44
C SER A 354 45.35 32.29 22.80
N PRO A 355 45.21 33.39 23.58
CA PRO A 355 45.27 34.71 23.00
C PRO A 355 46.65 34.88 22.36
N ALA A 356 46.64 35.19 21.06
CA ALA A 356 47.85 35.46 20.30
C ALA A 356 48.69 36.54 21.01
N GLN A 357 49.96 36.24 21.23
CA GLN A 357 51.00 37.22 21.55
C GLN A 357 51.49 37.91 20.29
#